data_AF-A0A915CJW2-F1
#
_entry.id   AF-A0A915CJW2-F1
#
_cell.length_a   1.000
_cell.length_b   1.000
_cell.length_c   1.000
_cell.angle_alpha   90.00
_cell.angle_beta   90.00
_cell.angle_gamma   90.00
#
_symmetry.space_group_name_H-M   'P 1'
#
loop_
_entity.id
_entity.type
_entity.pdbx_description
1 polymer ?
#
loop_
_entity_poly.entity_id
_entity_poly.type
_entity_poly.pdbx_seq_one_letter_code
_entity_poly.pdbx_strand_id
1 'polypeptide(L)'
;MNRMIAAKNCILIAIVAAIVYIINNTLYTHLPLHIDGGYTEMRFKRVVEAFRKNFEDGWERDGAALAVYHKGKKVVDVWGGYADKQAARKWQKAGIIWNAKK
;
A
#
# COMPACT_ATOMS: atom_id res chain seq x y z
N MET A 1 21.37 -24.43 -35.26
CA MET A 1 19.90 -24.57 -35.08
C MET A 1 19.43 -24.22 -33.66
N ASN A 2 19.99 -24.80 -32.58
CA ASN A 2 19.56 -24.56 -31.19
C ASN A 2 19.64 -23.12 -30.67
N ARG A 3 20.66 -22.34 -31.05
CA ARG A 3 20.83 -20.96 -30.54
C ARG A 3 19.74 -20.00 -30.99
N MET A 4 19.19 -20.18 -32.20
CA MET A 4 18.09 -19.35 -32.72
C MET A 4 16.74 -19.68 -32.06
N ILE A 5 16.52 -20.96 -31.72
CA ILE A 5 15.32 -21.41 -30.98
C ILE A 5 15.39 -20.88 -29.54
N ALA A 6 16.55 -20.98 -28.88
CA ALA A 6 16.76 -20.41 -27.56
C ALA A 6 16.52 -18.90 -27.54
N ALA A 7 17.05 -18.15 -28.51
CA ALA A 7 16.85 -16.69 -28.61
C ALA A 7 15.36 -16.32 -28.80
N LYS A 8 14.63 -17.03 -29.67
CA LYS A 8 13.19 -16.83 -29.86
C LYS A 8 12.39 -17.11 -28.58
N ASN A 9 12.75 -18.16 -27.84
CA ASN A 9 12.11 -18.50 -26.56
C ASN A 9 12.40 -17.44 -25.49
N CYS A 10 13.62 -16.91 -25.41
CA CYS A 10 13.96 -15.81 -24.49
C CYS A 10 13.14 -14.55 -24.79
N ILE A 11 12.99 -14.19 -26.07
CA ILE A 11 12.17 -13.04 -26.50
C ILE A 11 10.70 -13.26 -26.11
N LEU A 12 10.15 -14.45 -26.37
CA LEU A 12 8.77 -14.77 -26.01
C LEU A 12 8.54 -14.70 -24.49
N ILE A 13 9.47 -15.24 -23.68
CA ILE A 13 9.39 -15.15 -22.21
C ILE A 13 9.45 -13.69 -21.74
N ALA A 14 10.35 -12.88 -22.32
CA ALA A 14 10.45 -11.47 -21.98
C ALA A 14 9.18 -10.69 -22.32
N ILE A 15 8.55 -10.98 -23.48
CA ILE A 15 7.27 -10.37 -23.88
C ILE A 15 6.16 -10.76 -22.91
N VAL A 16 6.03 -12.05 -22.57
CA VAL A 16 5.01 -12.51 -21.62
C VAL A 16 5.24 -11.88 -20.24
N ALA A 17 6.48 -11.83 -19.76
CA ALA A 17 6.81 -11.18 -18.49
C ALA A 17 6.47 -9.68 -18.50
N ALA A 18 6.77 -8.97 -19.60
CA ALA A 18 6.41 -7.57 -19.77
C ALA A 18 4.89 -7.36 -19.80
N ILE A 19 4.14 -8.22 -20.50
CA ILE A 19 2.68 -8.18 -20.54
C ILE A 19 2.09 -8.41 -19.14
N VAL A 20 2.55 -9.44 -18.42
CA VAL A 20 2.11 -9.72 -17.04
C VAL A 20 2.43 -8.54 -16.14
N TYR A 21 3.63 -7.97 -16.25
CA TYR A 21 4.02 -6.78 -15.49
C TYR A 21 3.11 -5.59 -15.78
N ILE A 22 2.84 -5.29 -17.06
CA ILE A 22 1.97 -4.19 -17.49
C ILE A 22 0.53 -4.42 -16.99
N ILE A 23 -0.04 -5.61 -17.22
CA ILE A 23 -1.40 -5.95 -16.77
C ILE A 23 -1.52 -5.81 -15.25
N ASN A 24 -0.57 -6.37 -14.50
CA ASN A 24 -0.52 -6.26 -13.04
C ASN A 24 -0.40 -4.79 -12.61
N ASN A 25 0.50 -4.03 -13.24
CA ASN A 25 0.67 -2.62 -12.90
C ASN A 25 -0.58 -1.78 -13.27
N THR A 26 -1.28 -2.08 -14.36
CA THR A 26 -2.46 -1.32 -14.80
C THR A 26 -3.73 -1.70 -14.04
N LEU A 27 -3.98 -2.99 -13.79
CA LEU A 27 -5.23 -3.43 -13.15
C LEU A 27 -5.30 -3.05 -11.66
N TYR A 28 -4.18 -3.08 -10.95
CA TYR A 28 -4.19 -2.89 -9.49
C TYR A 28 -3.90 -1.45 -9.06
N THR A 29 -3.44 -0.54 -9.94
CA THR A 29 -3.09 0.85 -9.56
C THR A 29 -4.26 1.81 -9.47
N HIS A 30 -5.42 1.50 -10.02
CA HIS A 30 -6.57 2.43 -10.08
C HIS A 30 -7.54 2.34 -8.90
N LEU A 31 -7.18 1.60 -7.85
CA LEU A 31 -8.02 1.52 -6.68
C LEU A 31 -8.06 2.88 -5.95
N PRO A 32 -9.24 3.43 -5.65
CA PRO A 32 -9.34 4.75 -5.03
C PRO A 32 -8.68 4.75 -3.65
N LEU A 33 -7.99 5.85 -3.30
CA LEU A 33 -7.40 6.01 -1.98
C LEU A 33 -8.52 6.20 -0.93
N HIS A 34 -8.53 5.36 0.10
CA HIS A 34 -9.40 5.51 1.28
C HIS A 34 -8.52 5.81 2.48
N ILE A 35 -8.83 6.85 3.24
CA ILE A 35 -8.19 7.17 4.51
C ILE A 35 -9.30 7.27 5.55
N ASP A 36 -9.18 6.49 6.61
CA ASP A 36 -10.14 6.39 7.71
C ASP A 36 -9.43 6.61 9.06
N GLY A 37 -10.23 6.82 10.11
CA GLY A 37 -9.71 7.16 11.44
C GLY A 37 -9.39 8.65 11.57
N GLY A 38 -8.49 9.00 12.50
CA GLY A 38 -8.16 10.40 12.75
C GLY A 38 -7.34 10.66 14.00
N TYR A 39 -7.55 11.83 14.59
CA TYR A 39 -6.82 12.33 15.73
C TYR A 39 -7.78 12.84 16.82
N THR A 40 -7.32 12.86 18.07
CA THR A 40 -8.14 13.30 19.21
C THR A 40 -8.01 14.80 19.52
N GLU A 41 -6.91 15.43 19.12
CA GLU A 41 -6.64 16.86 19.39
C GLU A 41 -6.00 17.54 18.16
N MET A 42 -6.35 18.81 17.93
CA MET A 42 -5.91 19.59 16.73
C MET A 42 -4.38 19.61 16.54
N ARG A 43 -3.60 19.57 17.63
CA ARG A 43 -2.12 19.54 17.56
C ARG A 43 -1.57 18.33 16.79
N PHE A 44 -2.35 17.25 16.66
CA PHE A 44 -1.95 16.03 15.94
C PHE A 44 -2.48 15.98 14.50
N LYS A 45 -3.22 16.99 14.04
CA LYS A 45 -3.75 17.06 12.67
C LYS A 45 -2.66 16.83 11.61
N ARG A 46 -1.49 17.45 11.81
CA ARG A 46 -0.35 17.34 10.89
C ARG A 46 0.15 15.91 10.70
N VAL A 47 -0.04 15.03 11.68
CA VAL A 47 0.32 13.61 11.56
C VAL A 47 -0.58 12.92 10.55
N VAL A 48 -1.90 13.17 10.60
CA VAL A 48 -2.86 12.59 9.65
C VAL A 48 -2.70 13.19 8.25
N GLU A 49 -2.37 14.48 8.15
CA GLU A 49 -2.04 15.12 6.87
C GLU A 49 -0.77 14.52 6.24
N ALA A 50 0.28 14.31 7.03
CA ALA A 50 1.50 13.65 6.55
C ALA A 50 1.23 12.19 6.13
N PHE A 51 0.42 11.46 6.90
CA PHE A 51 0.00 10.11 6.54
C PHE A 51 -0.71 10.08 5.19
N ARG A 52 -1.67 10.99 4.95
CA ARG A 52 -2.34 11.12 3.64
C ARG A 52 -1.34 11.44 2.53
N LYS A 53 -0.44 12.41 2.78
CA LYS A 53 0.56 12.86 1.82
C LYS A 53 1.48 11.73 1.37
N ASN A 54 1.82 10.77 2.25
CA ASN A 54 2.62 9.61 1.85
C ASN A 54 1.96 8.77 0.75
N PHE A 55 0.62 8.67 0.73
CA PHE A 55 -0.08 7.99 -0.38
C PHE A 55 -0.11 8.85 -1.64
N GLU A 56 -0.37 10.16 -1.50
CA GLU A 56 -0.41 11.12 -2.62
C GLU A 56 0.94 11.22 -3.34
N ASP A 57 2.04 11.17 -2.59
CA ASP A 57 3.41 11.19 -3.12
C ASP A 57 3.88 9.81 -3.61
N GLY A 58 3.07 8.76 -3.45
CA GLY A 58 3.38 7.39 -3.87
C GLY A 58 4.38 6.64 -2.98
N TRP A 59 4.59 7.11 -1.75
CA TRP A 59 5.49 6.46 -0.78
C TRP A 59 4.84 5.22 -0.15
N GLU A 60 3.51 5.20 -0.04
CA GLU A 60 2.74 4.03 0.38
C GLU A 60 2.11 3.35 -0.84
N ARG A 61 2.57 2.13 -1.16
CA ARG A 61 2.15 1.42 -2.38
C ARG A 61 0.76 0.80 -2.30
N ASP A 62 0.42 0.21 -1.15
CA ASP A 62 -0.78 -0.62 -0.97
C ASP A 62 -1.69 -0.09 0.12
N GLY A 63 -1.27 -0.19 1.39
CA GLY A 63 -2.02 0.26 2.54
C GLY A 63 -1.11 0.38 3.76
N ALA A 64 -1.50 1.25 4.70
CA ALA A 64 -0.75 1.51 5.91
C ALA A 64 -1.71 1.80 7.08
N ALA A 65 -1.20 1.68 8.30
CA ALA A 65 -1.90 2.09 9.51
C ALA A 65 -0.91 2.68 10.51
N LEU A 66 -1.34 3.69 11.25
CA LEU A 66 -0.55 4.41 12.23
C LEU A 66 -1.38 4.68 13.49
N ALA A 67 -0.87 4.20 14.62
CA ALA A 67 -1.37 4.56 15.94
C ALA A 67 -0.29 5.31 16.72
N VAL A 68 -0.63 6.48 17.26
CA VAL A 68 0.28 7.30 18.09
C VAL A 68 -0.27 7.39 19.49
N TYR A 69 0.58 7.14 20.48
CA TYR A 69 0.27 7.30 21.88
C TYR A 69 1.09 8.45 22.48
N HIS A 70 0.43 9.34 23.22
CA HIS A 70 1.06 10.42 23.97
C HIS A 70 0.59 10.36 25.41
N LYS A 71 1.54 10.25 26.35
CA LYS A 71 1.26 10.09 27.81
C LYS A 71 0.28 8.95 28.10
N GLY A 72 0.49 7.79 27.46
CA GLY A 72 -0.34 6.60 27.64
C GLY A 72 -1.72 6.65 26.98
N LYS A 73 -2.09 7.75 26.31
CA LYS A 73 -3.37 7.89 25.60
C LYS A 73 -3.16 7.80 24.10
N LYS A 74 -4.04 7.07 23.41
CA LYS A 74 -4.07 7.02 21.94
C LYS A 74 -4.57 8.37 21.42
N VAL A 75 -3.73 9.06 20.66
CA VAL A 75 -4.00 10.43 20.16
C VAL A 75 -4.15 10.49 18.65
N VAL A 76 -3.64 9.49 17.93
CA VAL A 76 -3.87 9.27 16.49
C VAL A 76 -4.15 7.79 16.30
N ASP A 77 -5.14 7.48 15.47
CA ASP A 77 -5.48 6.14 15.01
C ASP A 77 -6.01 6.29 13.58
N VAL A 78 -5.14 6.13 12.59
CA VAL A 78 -5.43 6.37 11.18
C VAL A 78 -5.00 5.15 10.36
N TRP A 79 -5.79 4.79 9.37
CA TRP A 79 -5.44 3.75 8.41
C TRP A 79 -5.92 4.12 7.02
N GLY A 80 -5.32 3.52 6.00
CA GLY A 80 -5.70 3.81 4.64
C GLY A 80 -5.12 2.86 3.61
N GLY A 81 -5.63 2.98 2.40
CA GLY A 81 -5.33 2.07 1.30
C GLY A 81 -5.92 0.67 1.52
N TYR A 82 -5.19 -0.34 1.06
CA TYR A 82 -5.66 -1.71 0.93
C TYR A 82 -4.77 -2.65 1.74
N ALA A 83 -5.39 -3.46 2.61
CA ALA A 83 -4.72 -4.55 3.32
C ALA A 83 -4.35 -5.70 2.38
N ASP A 84 -5.07 -5.81 1.26
CA ASP A 84 -4.70 -6.64 0.11
C ASP A 84 -5.19 -5.95 -1.15
N LYS A 85 -4.25 -5.42 -1.94
CA LYS A 85 -4.53 -4.68 -3.17
C LYS A 85 -5.03 -5.60 -4.30
N GLN A 86 -4.59 -6.85 -4.34
CA GLN A 86 -5.03 -7.82 -5.35
C GLN A 86 -6.48 -8.25 -5.11
N ALA A 87 -6.86 -8.41 -3.85
CA ALA A 87 -8.24 -8.72 -3.45
C ALA A 87 -9.14 -7.47 -3.32
N ALA A 88 -8.63 -6.28 -3.64
CA ALA A 88 -9.29 -4.99 -3.38
C ALA A 88 -9.83 -4.86 -1.94
N ARG A 89 -9.18 -5.52 -0.97
CA ARG A 89 -9.57 -5.53 0.43
C ARG A 89 -9.03 -4.29 1.12
N LYS A 90 -9.91 -3.34 1.42
CA LYS A 90 -9.56 -2.10 2.13
C LYS A 90 -8.96 -2.40 3.50
N TRP A 91 -8.08 -1.52 3.95
CA TRP A 91 -7.67 -1.53 5.34
C TRP A 91 -8.89 -1.20 6.22
N GLN A 92 -9.10 -1.99 7.27
CA GLN A 92 -10.15 -1.73 8.25
C GLN A 92 -9.52 -1.42 9.60
N LYS A 93 -10.28 -0.80 10.50
CA LYS A 93 -9.85 -0.58 11.87
C LYS A 93 -9.45 -1.91 12.49
N ALA A 94 -8.15 -2.09 12.73
CA ALA A 94 -7.68 -3.28 13.40
C ALA A 94 -7.99 -3.15 14.90
N GLY A 95 -8.70 -4.14 15.46
CA GLY A 95 -8.83 -4.29 16.91
C GLY A 95 -7.54 -4.76 17.59
N ILE A 96 -6.51 -5.07 16.80
CA ILE A 96 -5.24 -5.67 17.23
C ILE A 96 -4.13 -4.71 16.83
N ILE A 97 -3.44 -4.14 17.83
CA ILE A 97 -2.16 -3.47 17.61
C ILE A 97 -1.13 -4.57 17.37
N TRP A 98 -0.57 -4.64 16.17
CA TRP A 98 0.59 -5.50 15.94
C TRP A 98 1.75 -4.97 16.77
N ASN A 99 2.09 -5.67 17.86
CA ASN A 99 3.28 -5.37 18.63
C ASN A 99 4.47 -5.99 17.90
N ALA A 100 5.13 -5.21 17.05
CA ALA A 100 6.46 -5.56 16.55
C ALA A 100 7.45 -5.43 17.71
N LYS A 101 7.49 -6.42 18.59
CA LYS A 101 8.61 -6.56 19.52
C LYS A 101 9.86 -6.87 18.69
N LYS A 102 10.89 -6.05 18.84
CA LYS A 102 12.25 -6.38 18.42
C LYS A 102 12.74 -7.61 19.17
#